data_AF-A0A835EDE7-F1
#
_entry.id   AF-A0A835EDE7-F1
#
_cell.length_a   1.000
_cell.length_b   1.000
_cell.length_c   1.000
_cell.angle_alpha   90.00
_cell.angle_beta   90.00
_cell.angle_gamma   90.00
#
_symmetry.space_group_name_H-M   'P 1'
#
loop_
_entity.id
_entity.type
_entity.pdbx_description
1 polymer ?
#
loop_
_entity_poly.entity_id
_entity_poly.type
_entity_poly.pdbx_seq_one_letter_code
_entity_poly.pdbx_strand_id
1 'polypeptide(L)'
;MVDADEACALLSAATHQYLDVRMWEDFDKGHVAGARNVPYYLSVTPHGKEKNPHFIEQVSALYGKDQNLIVGCRSGIRSKLATTDLINTVINYGKIGTFVLQLLAKDQICP
;
A
#
# COMPACT_ATOMS: atom_id res chain seq x y z
N MET A 1 -4.15 -12.67 -3.47
CA MET A 1 -2.97 -12.28 -2.68
C MET A 1 -1.76 -12.70 -3.49
N VAL A 2 -0.79 -11.81 -3.71
CA VAL A 2 0.54 -12.25 -4.18
C VAL A 2 1.26 -12.84 -2.98
N ASP A 3 2.12 -13.83 -3.21
CA ASP A 3 3.15 -14.17 -2.22
C ASP A 3 4.37 -13.23 -2.37
N ALA A 4 5.37 -13.42 -1.52
CA ALA A 4 6.55 -12.55 -1.50
C ALA A 4 7.46 -12.75 -2.71
N ASP A 5 7.55 -13.98 -3.24
CA ASP A 5 8.43 -14.29 -4.37
C ASP A 5 7.86 -13.70 -5.65
N GLU A 6 6.54 -13.84 -5.85
CA GLU A 6 5.82 -13.18 -6.94
C GLU A 6 5.94 -11.65 -6.85
N ALA A 7 5.72 -11.08 -5.65
CA ALA A 7 5.89 -9.64 -5.46
C ALA A 7 7.32 -9.17 -5.78
N CYS A 8 8.35 -9.93 -5.38
CA CYS A 8 9.74 -9.58 -5.69
C CYS A 8 10.03 -9.62 -7.18
N ALA A 9 9.51 -10.63 -7.90
CA ALA A 9 9.65 -10.70 -9.35
C ALA A 9 9.01 -9.48 -10.04
N LEU A 10 7.80 -9.10 -9.63
CA LEU A 10 7.06 -7.97 -10.18
C LEU A 10 7.76 -6.63 -9.92
N LEU A 11 8.30 -6.43 -8.70
CA LEU A 11 9.06 -5.23 -8.34
C LEU A 11 10.41 -5.18 -9.07
N SER A 12 11.12 -6.31 -9.17
CA SER A 12 12.41 -6.40 -9.86
C SER A 12 12.28 -6.13 -11.37
N ALA A 13 11.16 -6.54 -11.96
CA ALA A 13 10.83 -6.24 -13.36
C ALA A 13 10.37 -4.78 -13.59
N ALA A 14 10.29 -3.95 -12.54
CA ALA A 14 9.80 -2.57 -12.57
C ALA A 14 8.38 -2.42 -13.18
N THR A 15 7.58 -3.48 -13.12
CA THR A 15 6.20 -3.50 -13.65
C THR A 15 5.17 -3.04 -12.62
N HIS A 16 5.56 -3.07 -11.34
CA HIS A 16 4.73 -2.71 -10.20
C HIS A 16 5.52 -1.80 -9.27
N GLN A 17 4.82 -0.94 -8.53
CA GLN A 17 5.38 -0.16 -7.45
C GLN A 17 4.88 -0.70 -6.11
N TYR A 18 5.74 -0.63 -5.09
CA TYR A 18 5.36 -1.02 -3.73
C TYR A 18 4.87 0.18 -2.93
N LEU A 19 3.67 0.04 -2.37
CA LEU A 19 3.08 0.96 -1.41
C LEU A 19 3.04 0.30 -0.03
N ASP A 20 3.84 0.83 0.88
CA ASP A 20 3.80 0.44 2.29
C ASP A 20 2.76 1.28 3.03
N VAL A 21 1.74 0.62 3.60
CA VAL A 21 0.65 1.31 4.33
C VAL A 21 0.79 1.25 5.85
N ARG A 22 1.96 0.84 6.34
CA ARG A 22 2.27 0.84 7.78
C ARG A 22 2.42 2.27 8.28
N MET A 23 2.40 2.41 9.61
CA MET A 23 2.70 3.69 10.25
C MET A 23 4.17 4.05 9.95
N TRP A 24 4.45 5.34 9.85
CA TRP A 24 5.79 5.90 9.69
C TRP A 24 6.85 5.27 10.62
N GLU A 25 6.55 4.98 11.90
CA GLU A 25 7.54 4.38 12.81
C GLU A 25 7.85 2.91 12.48
N ASP A 26 6.92 2.19 11.86
CA ASP A 26 7.17 0.84 11.35
C ASP A 26 8.04 0.88 10.08
N PHE A 27 7.81 1.88 9.22
CA PHE A 27 8.53 2.06 7.96
C PHE A 27 9.98 2.49 8.19
N ASP A 28 10.21 3.40 9.14
CA ASP A 28 11.54 3.92 9.47
C ASP A 28 12.48 2.84 10.06
N LYS A 29 11.92 1.86 10.77
CA LYS A 29 12.66 0.69 11.28
C LYS A 29 13.18 -0.25 10.18
N GLY A 30 12.67 -0.11 8.96
CA GLY A 30 13.06 -0.93 7.82
C GLY A 30 11.92 -1.11 6.84
N HIS A 31 12.29 -1.05 5.56
CA HIS A 31 11.35 -1.16 4.45
C HIS A 31 12.05 -1.72 3.21
N VAL A 32 11.23 -2.19 2.27
CA VAL A 32 11.70 -2.66 0.97
C VAL A 32 12.32 -1.49 0.19
N ALA A 33 13.46 -1.70 -0.44
CA ALA A 33 14.14 -0.66 -1.21
C ALA A 33 13.22 -0.09 -2.31
N GLY A 34 13.17 1.24 -2.43
CA GLY A 34 12.28 1.92 -3.39
C GLY A 34 10.80 1.96 -2.99
N ALA A 35 10.43 1.40 -1.83
CA ALA A 35 9.08 1.54 -1.29
C ALA A 35 8.75 3.00 -0.99
N ARG A 36 7.50 3.38 -1.24
CA ARG A 36 6.94 4.63 -0.71
C ARG A 36 5.95 4.31 0.39
N ASN A 37 5.88 5.17 1.39
CA ASN A 37 4.99 4.99 2.53
C ASN A 37 3.84 5.99 2.51
N VAL A 38 2.61 5.48 2.66
CA VAL A 38 1.43 6.29 3.00
C VAL A 38 0.68 5.54 4.10
N PRO A 39 0.79 5.97 5.37
CA PRO A 39 0.13 5.30 6.47
C PRO A 39 -1.38 5.25 6.30
N TYR A 40 -1.96 4.05 6.41
CA TYR A 40 -3.42 3.89 6.43
C TYR A 40 -4.04 4.35 7.77
N TYR A 41 -3.31 4.11 8.85
CA TYR A 41 -3.59 4.66 10.18
C TYR A 41 -2.46 5.61 10.56
N LEU A 42 -2.81 6.75 11.17
CA LEU A 42 -1.85 7.69 11.75
C LEU A 42 -1.36 7.22 13.12
N SER A 43 -2.26 6.57 13.88
CA SER A 43 -1.95 6.01 15.19
C SER A 43 -2.77 4.74 15.48
N VAL A 44 -2.18 3.81 16.22
CA VAL A 44 -2.84 2.62 16.75
C VAL A 44 -2.54 2.52 18.24
N THR A 45 -3.56 2.69 19.07
CA THR A 45 -3.45 2.64 20.54
C THR A 45 -4.41 1.59 21.10
N PRO A 46 -4.29 1.22 22.39
CA PRO A 46 -5.29 0.37 23.04
C PRO A 46 -6.72 0.93 22.99
N HIS A 47 -6.87 2.26 22.84
CA HIS A 47 -8.16 2.95 22.82
C HIS A 47 -8.77 3.08 21.43
N GLY A 48 -8.02 2.77 20.37
CA GLY A 48 -8.54 2.86 19.01
C GLY A 48 -7.48 3.05 17.94
N LYS A 49 -7.98 3.23 16.71
CA LYS A 49 -7.17 3.46 15.51
C LYS A 49 -7.59 4.78 14.88
N GLU A 50 -6.64 5.65 14.63
CA GLU A 50 -6.88 6.91 13.93
C GLU A 50 -6.60 6.71 12.44
N LYS A 51 -7.64 6.79 11.61
CA LYS A 51 -7.52 6.64 10.16
C LYS A 51 -6.93 7.91 9.55
N ASN A 52 -6.03 7.75 8.58
CA ASN A 52 -5.51 8.87 7.81
C ASN A 52 -6.61 9.41 6.87
N PRO A 53 -7.13 10.64 7.09
CA PRO A 53 -8.20 11.19 6.27
C PRO A 53 -7.72 11.55 4.85
N HIS A 54 -6.41 11.75 4.65
CA HIS A 54 -5.80 12.13 3.38
C HIS A 54 -5.21 10.93 2.62
N PHE A 55 -5.46 9.70 3.07
CA PHE A 55 -4.83 8.49 2.50
C PHE A 55 -4.97 8.42 0.97
N ILE A 56 -6.18 8.59 0.45
CA ILE A 56 -6.48 8.50 -0.98
C ILE A 56 -5.79 9.61 -1.78
N GLU A 57 -5.82 10.84 -1.27
CA GLU A 57 -5.20 12.00 -1.89
C GLU A 57 -3.68 11.81 -1.99
N GLN A 58 -3.05 11.38 -0.90
CA GLN A 58 -1.61 11.13 -0.83
C GLN A 58 -1.18 10.02 -1.79
N VAL A 59 -1.91 8.89 -1.84
CA VAL A 59 -1.63 7.81 -2.79
C VAL A 59 -1.76 8.32 -4.23
N SER A 60 -2.79 9.11 -4.53
CA SER A 60 -3.03 9.64 -5.88
C SER A 60 -2.00 10.68 -6.31
N ALA A 61 -1.41 11.43 -5.36
CA ALA A 61 -0.32 12.35 -5.64
C ALA A 61 1.00 11.63 -5.93
N LEU A 62 1.21 10.44 -5.35
CA LEU A 62 2.42 9.66 -5.54
C LEU A 62 2.38 8.81 -6.82
N TYR A 63 1.23 8.23 -7.16
CA TYR A 63 1.13 7.26 -8.23
C TYR A 63 0.25 7.74 -9.37
N GLY A 64 0.75 7.52 -10.60
CA GLY A 64 -0.02 7.75 -11.82
C GLY A 64 -1.22 6.80 -11.94
N LYS A 65 -2.21 7.23 -12.72
CA LYS A 65 -3.50 6.57 -12.92
C LYS A 65 -3.39 5.12 -13.44
N ASP A 66 -2.36 4.79 -14.22
CA ASP A 66 -2.22 3.48 -14.86
C ASP A 66 -1.07 2.65 -14.28
N GLN A 67 -0.71 2.90 -13.02
CA GLN A 67 0.38 2.19 -12.33
C GLN A 67 -0.15 0.96 -11.59
N ASN A 68 0.55 -0.17 -11.68
CA ASN A 68 0.23 -1.34 -10.88
C ASN A 68 0.84 -1.21 -9.48
N LEU A 69 0.04 -1.42 -8.44
CA LEU A 69 0.45 -1.21 -7.05
C LEU A 69 0.36 -2.51 -6.25
N ILE A 70 1.48 -2.86 -5.61
CA ILE A 70 1.50 -3.87 -4.57
C ILE A 70 1.36 -3.15 -3.24
N VAL A 71 0.25 -3.37 -2.53
CA VAL A 71 -0.05 -2.75 -1.25
C VAL A 71 0.31 -3.70 -0.13
N GLY A 72 1.26 -3.30 0.69
CA GLY A 72 1.85 -4.14 1.71
C GLY A 72 1.68 -3.61 3.13
N CYS A 73 1.53 -4.55 4.07
CA CYS A 73 1.70 -4.29 5.49
C CYS A 73 2.15 -5.56 6.21
N ARG A 74 2.62 -5.43 7.47
CA ARG A 74 3.14 -6.55 8.28
C ARG A 74 2.18 -7.74 8.46
N SER A 75 0.88 -7.52 8.52
CA SER A 75 -0.10 -8.57 8.88
C SER A 75 -1.17 -8.84 7.81
N GLY A 76 -1.14 -8.13 6.69
CA GLY A 76 -2.18 -8.19 5.64
C GLY A 76 -3.49 -7.47 5.95
N ILE A 77 -3.80 -7.14 7.21
CA ILE A 77 -5.08 -6.49 7.56
C ILE A 77 -5.14 -5.05 7.06
N ARG A 78 -4.08 -4.26 7.31
CA ARG A 78 -4.05 -2.84 6.91
C ARG A 78 -4.08 -2.71 5.38
N SER A 79 -3.30 -3.53 4.68
CA SER A 79 -3.27 -3.55 3.22
C SER A 79 -4.64 -3.93 2.65
N LYS A 80 -5.34 -4.91 3.21
CA LYS A 80 -6.71 -5.27 2.75
C LYS A 80 -7.67 -4.10 2.80
N LEU A 81 -7.70 -3.40 3.94
CA LEU A 81 -8.58 -2.23 4.12
C LEU A 81 -8.20 -1.08 3.18
N ALA A 82 -6.91 -0.77 3.08
CA ALA A 82 -6.41 0.26 2.16
C ALA A 82 -6.78 -0.04 0.70
N THR A 83 -6.61 -1.29 0.26
CA THR A 83 -7.00 -1.74 -1.08
C THR A 83 -8.49 -1.59 -1.32
N THR A 84 -9.34 -1.96 -0.35
CA THR A 84 -10.79 -1.77 -0.47
C THR A 84 -11.17 -0.30 -0.66
N ASP A 85 -10.57 0.61 0.11
CA ASP A 85 -10.85 2.04 0.00
C ASP A 85 -10.38 2.65 -1.33
N LEU A 86 -9.23 2.21 -1.83
CA LEU A 86 -8.71 2.62 -3.14
C LEU A 86 -9.65 2.15 -4.26
N ILE A 87 -10.08 0.89 -4.25
CA ILE A 87 -11.02 0.35 -5.24
C ILE A 87 -12.35 1.11 -5.19
N ASN A 88 -12.90 1.31 -3.99
CA ASN A 88 -14.18 2.03 -3.82
C ASN A 88 -14.10 3.47 -4.33
N THR A 89 -12.95 4.13 -4.19
CA THR A 89 -12.74 5.47 -4.74
C THR A 89 -12.75 5.47 -6.26
N VAL A 90 -12.06 4.51 -6.89
CA VAL A 90 -12.02 4.36 -8.35
C VAL A 90 -13.43 4.16 -8.93
N ILE A 91 -14.24 3.31 -8.28
CA ILE A 91 -15.60 2.99 -8.72
C ILE A 91 -16.55 4.19 -8.58
N ASN A 92 -16.48 4.94 -7.48
CA ASN A 92 -17.46 6.00 -7.19
C ASN A 92 -17.15 7.36 -7.82
N TYR A 93 -15.87 7.69 -8.03
CA TYR A 93 -15.47 9.03 -8.47
C TYR A 93 -14.89 9.08 -9.89
N GLY A 94 -14.78 7.94 -10.58
CA GLY A 94 -14.51 7.84 -12.02
C GLY A 94 -13.22 8.55 -12.51
N LYS A 95 -12.31 8.93 -11.62
CA LYS A 95 -11.19 9.84 -11.95
C LYS A 95 -9.83 9.51 -11.37
N ILE A 96 -9.70 8.44 -10.60
CA ILE A 96 -8.38 7.93 -10.20
C ILE A 96 -8.20 6.66 -11.00
N GLY A 97 -7.13 6.56 -11.77
CA GLY A 97 -7.02 5.48 -12.74
C GLY A 97 -6.99 4.11 -12.09
N THR A 98 -7.12 3.11 -12.94
CA THR A 98 -7.27 1.73 -12.52
C THR A 98 -5.96 1.22 -11.93
N PHE A 99 -5.82 1.30 -10.61
CA PHE A 99 -4.75 0.59 -9.92
C PHE A 99 -5.06 -0.91 -9.90
N VAL A 100 -4.18 -1.73 -10.48
CA VAL A 100 -4.17 -3.15 -10.18
C VAL A 100 -3.54 -3.30 -8.79
N LEU A 101 -4.38 -3.61 -7.80
CA LEU A 101 -4.00 -3.65 -6.40
C LEU A 101 -3.78 -5.09 -5.96
N GLN A 102 -2.58 -5.41 -5.51
CA GLN A 102 -2.28 -6.73 -4.95
C GLN A 102 -1.80 -6.66 -3.52
N LEU A 103 -2.39 -7.51 -2.68
CA LEU A 103 -2.11 -7.56 -1.25
C LEU A 103 -0.89 -8.41 -0.97
N LEU A 104 0.02 -7.84 -0.17
CA LEU A 104 1.10 -8.57 0.47
C LEU A 104 1.03 -8.42 2.00
N ALA A 105 1.30 -9.52 2.70
CA ALA A 105 1.28 -9.61 4.16
C ALA A 105 2.67 -9.69 4.81
N LYS A 106 3.77 -9.59 4.04
CA LYS A 106 5.13 -9.79 4.56
C LYS A 106 5.97 -8.51 4.48
N ASP A 107 6.79 -8.29 5.51
CA ASP A 107 7.70 -7.13 5.65
C ASP A 107 8.97 -7.25 4.77
N GLN A 108 9.25 -8.44 4.21
CA GLN A 108 10.39 -8.68 3.35
C GLN A 108 9.93 -9.31 2.04
N ILE A 109 10.27 -8.64 0.93
CA ILE A 109 9.87 -9.02 -0.43
C ILE A 109 11.07 -9.54 -1.18
N CYS A 110 12.19 -8.84 -1.07
CA CYS A 110 13.45 -9.23 -1.68
C CYS A 110 14.54 -9.32 -0.59
N PRO A 111 15.58 -10.15 -0.82
CA PRO A 111 16.76 -10.21 0.04
C PRO A 111 17.50 -8.87 0.13
#